data_AF-A0AA40BCI8-F1
#
_entry.id   AF-A0AA40BCI8-F1
#
_cell.length_a   1.000
_cell.length_b   1.000
_cell.length_c   1.000
_cell.angle_alpha   90.00
_cell.angle_beta   90.00
_cell.angle_gamma   90.00
#
_symmetry.space_group_name_H-M   'P 1'
#
loop_
_entity.id
_entity.type
_entity.pdbx_description
1 polymer ?
#
loop_
_entity_poly.entity_id
_entity_poly.type
_entity_poly.pdbx_seq_one_letter_code
_entity_poly.pdbx_strand_id
1 'polypeptide(L)'
;MLVREKIFSSITDVFKRHGGTTIDTPVFELKEILAGKYGEDSKLIYDLADQGGELCSLRYDLTVPFARYLAMNKDITQIKRYHIAKVYRRDQPAVSKGRMREFYQCDFDIAGTYDSMIPDAEIIRIINEVFDSLGWKGTYTIKLNSRKILDGIFQVCGVPEALIRPISSAVDKLDKMSWEDVRKEMVEEKGLDPAIADKIGKWVVLKGQRDLLEKLQQDEELSNNPSMAQGMADLDLLFTILEYFDALHTVSFDLSLARGLDYYTGVIYEVVTEGSAPAVSAAEAAAQAAARPSKKKAGKSGDPDEDRSNDPTLGIGSIAAGGRYDNLVGMFSGKTQVPCVGISFGIDRIFSITKARMAAQKTIERPRKTDVDVYVMAFGGGKDFTGLLKERSQVCARLWDAGIKAEFLYKVKPKLPAQFKAAEQNGVPFALILGEDELAQGKVRIKEMGLASDHPLKEGELISFENLTEEVQQRLTGKKQLDSITQQAGGLRVVHGIKDVKALEAESGPAAMAQATDGAAPAPAVEPVLAAQVAESLAPAAEK
;
A
#
# COMPACT_ATOMS: atom_id res chain seq x y z
N MET A 1 1.38 -0.28 15.87
CA MET A 1 -0.04 -0.46 15.54
C MET A 1 -0.62 0.78 14.88
N LEU A 2 -0.56 1.98 15.46
CA LEU A 2 -1.06 3.21 14.82
C LEU A 2 -0.54 3.47 13.40
N VAL A 3 0.76 3.26 13.13
CA VAL A 3 1.29 3.38 11.76
C VAL A 3 0.64 2.36 10.81
N ARG A 4 0.36 1.14 11.28
CA ARG A 4 -0.33 0.11 10.50
C ARG A 4 -1.81 0.49 10.27
N GLU A 5 -2.48 1.03 11.27
CA GLU A 5 -3.84 1.56 11.16
C GLU A 5 -3.92 2.73 10.18
N LYS A 6 -2.95 3.65 10.20
CA LYS A 6 -2.85 4.74 9.21
C LYS A 6 -2.69 4.19 7.78
N ILE A 7 -1.82 3.19 7.59
CA ILE A 7 -1.66 2.50 6.29
C ILE A 7 -2.99 1.86 5.86
N PHE A 8 -3.66 1.13 6.76
CA PHE A 8 -4.96 0.52 6.46
C PHE A 8 -6.02 1.55 6.10
N SER A 9 -6.10 2.67 6.85
CA SER A 9 -7.04 3.75 6.55
C SER A 9 -6.77 4.34 5.18
N SER A 10 -5.51 4.71 4.87
CA SER A 10 -5.15 5.28 3.58
C SER A 10 -5.51 4.35 2.42
N ILE A 11 -5.22 3.05 2.54
CA ILE A 11 -5.58 2.05 1.52
C ILE A 11 -7.10 1.90 1.40
N THR A 12 -7.80 1.80 2.53
CA THR A 12 -9.27 1.66 2.56
C THR A 12 -9.96 2.87 1.95
N ASP A 13 -9.44 4.07 2.17
CA ASP A 13 -9.99 5.30 1.60
C ASP A 13 -9.86 5.32 0.06
N VAL A 14 -8.76 4.83 -0.49
CA VAL A 14 -8.61 4.63 -1.95
C VAL A 14 -9.61 3.57 -2.44
N PHE A 15 -9.69 2.42 -1.77
CA PHE A 15 -10.62 1.35 -2.17
C PHE A 15 -12.08 1.81 -2.18
N LYS A 16 -12.51 2.57 -1.17
CA LYS A 16 -13.85 3.16 -1.11
C LYS A 16 -14.07 4.22 -2.19
N ARG A 17 -13.06 5.03 -2.52
CA ARG A 17 -13.12 6.02 -3.61
C ARG A 17 -13.39 5.36 -4.96
N HIS A 18 -12.87 4.15 -5.16
CA HIS A 18 -13.11 3.33 -6.36
C HIS A 18 -14.38 2.46 -6.29
N GLY A 19 -15.24 2.70 -5.28
CA GLY A 19 -16.52 2.01 -5.12
C GLY A 19 -16.39 0.56 -4.63
N GLY A 20 -15.25 0.19 -4.04
CA GLY A 20 -15.06 -1.14 -3.48
C GLY A 20 -15.94 -1.39 -2.27
N THR A 21 -16.64 -2.52 -2.25
CA THR A 21 -17.40 -3.00 -1.07
C THR A 21 -16.57 -4.01 -0.28
N THR A 22 -16.70 -4.02 1.05
CA THR A 22 -15.99 -5.02 1.86
C THR A 22 -16.74 -6.34 1.88
N ILE A 23 -15.98 -7.44 1.87
CA ILE A 23 -16.45 -8.77 2.28
C ILE A 23 -15.54 -9.30 3.39
N ASP A 24 -15.94 -10.40 4.02
CA ASP A 24 -15.04 -11.20 4.84
C ASP A 24 -15.32 -12.69 4.62
N THR A 25 -14.30 -13.52 4.81
CA THR A 25 -14.39 -14.97 4.69
C THR A 25 -13.80 -15.64 5.93
N PRO A 26 -14.18 -16.90 6.23
CA PRO A 26 -13.53 -17.67 7.28
C PRO A 26 -12.01 -17.74 7.11
N VAL A 27 -11.29 -17.90 8.24
CA VAL A 27 -9.82 -17.97 8.23
C VAL A 27 -9.30 -19.28 7.64
N PHE A 28 -10.11 -20.33 7.68
CA PHE A 28 -9.85 -21.62 7.06
C PHE A 28 -10.90 -21.90 5.98
N GLU A 29 -10.49 -22.63 4.96
CA GLU A 29 -11.36 -23.18 3.92
C GLU A 29 -11.29 -24.71 3.98
N LEU A 30 -12.24 -25.39 3.35
CA LEU A 30 -12.11 -26.83 3.12
C LEU A 30 -10.83 -27.09 2.32
N LYS A 31 -10.06 -28.12 2.70
CA LYS A 31 -8.75 -28.40 2.10
C LYS A 31 -8.82 -28.58 0.58
N GLU A 32 -9.91 -29.17 0.09
CA GLU A 32 -10.16 -29.36 -1.34
C GLU A 32 -10.33 -28.05 -2.12
N ILE A 33 -10.79 -26.97 -1.48
CA ILE A 33 -10.96 -25.66 -2.11
C ILE A 33 -9.61 -25.05 -2.47
N LEU A 34 -8.60 -25.28 -1.64
CA LEU A 34 -7.24 -24.76 -1.82
C LEU A 34 -6.35 -25.69 -2.68
N ALA A 35 -6.74 -26.96 -2.81
CA ALA A 35 -5.94 -27.96 -3.52
C ALA A 35 -5.80 -27.65 -5.03
N GLY A 36 -4.57 -27.71 -5.54
CA GLY A 36 -4.29 -27.57 -6.97
C GLY A 36 -4.48 -26.16 -7.54
N LYS A 37 -4.66 -25.13 -6.70
CA LYS A 37 -4.83 -23.73 -7.14
C LYS A 37 -3.54 -22.94 -7.20
N TYR A 38 -2.51 -23.40 -6.49
CA TYR A 38 -1.29 -22.64 -6.22
C TYR A 38 -0.02 -23.27 -6.82
N GLY A 39 -0.16 -24.27 -7.71
CA GLY A 39 1.00 -24.94 -8.30
C GLY A 39 1.96 -25.50 -7.24
N GLU A 40 3.25 -25.20 -7.39
CA GLU A 40 4.31 -25.60 -6.46
C GLU A 40 4.13 -25.05 -5.04
N ASP A 41 3.47 -23.90 -4.89
CA ASP A 41 3.25 -23.23 -3.60
C ASP A 41 2.20 -23.93 -2.73
N SER A 42 1.42 -24.87 -3.30
CA SER A 42 0.43 -25.66 -2.54
C SER A 42 1.04 -26.43 -1.36
N LYS A 43 2.35 -26.71 -1.42
CA LYS A 43 3.12 -27.40 -0.36
C LYS A 43 3.29 -26.55 0.90
N LEU A 44 3.07 -25.24 0.80
CA LEU A 44 3.31 -24.26 1.86
C LEU A 44 2.04 -23.95 2.66
N ILE A 45 0.94 -24.67 2.45
CA ILE A 45 -0.33 -24.46 3.15
C ILE A 45 -0.25 -25.06 4.56
N TYR A 46 -0.91 -24.40 5.52
CA TYR A 46 -1.13 -24.93 6.86
C TYR A 46 -2.41 -25.76 6.89
N ASP A 47 -2.29 -27.04 7.20
CA ASP A 47 -3.43 -27.93 7.42
C ASP A 47 -3.82 -27.96 8.91
N LEU A 48 -5.12 -28.02 9.19
CA LEU A 48 -5.62 -28.27 10.53
C LEU A 48 -5.54 -29.76 10.84
N ALA A 49 -5.42 -30.09 12.13
CA ALA A 49 -5.44 -31.48 12.57
C ALA A 49 -6.80 -32.12 12.29
N ASP A 50 -6.80 -33.37 11.84
CA ASP A 50 -8.02 -34.16 11.72
C ASP A 50 -8.58 -34.49 13.11
N GLN A 51 -9.81 -34.05 13.35
CA GLN A 51 -10.55 -34.27 14.59
C GLN A 51 -11.84 -35.09 14.36
N GLY A 52 -11.93 -35.81 13.24
CA GLY A 52 -13.08 -36.63 12.87
C GLY A 52 -14.16 -35.90 12.08
N GLY A 53 -13.83 -34.76 11.48
CA GLY A 53 -14.73 -33.90 10.71
C GLY A 53 -14.19 -33.56 9.32
N GLU A 54 -14.60 -32.41 8.80
CA GLU A 54 -14.11 -31.90 7.51
C GLU A 54 -12.62 -31.53 7.59
N LEU A 55 -11.85 -31.89 6.55
CA LEU A 55 -10.45 -31.51 6.45
C LEU A 55 -10.37 -30.04 6.03
N CYS A 56 -9.74 -29.22 6.87
CA CYS A 56 -9.61 -27.78 6.66
C CYS A 56 -8.15 -27.35 6.58
N SER A 57 -7.92 -26.25 5.87
CA SER A 57 -6.61 -25.62 5.74
C SER A 57 -6.74 -24.11 5.90
N LEU A 58 -5.74 -23.46 6.49
CA LEU A 58 -5.71 -22.00 6.57
C LEU A 58 -5.56 -21.40 5.17
N ARG A 59 -6.27 -20.30 4.92
CA ARG A 59 -6.21 -19.61 3.63
C ARG A 59 -4.79 -19.10 3.32
N TYR A 60 -4.31 -19.44 2.13
CA TYR A 60 -2.99 -19.05 1.62
C TYR A 60 -2.98 -17.62 1.06
N ASP A 61 -4.12 -17.21 0.50
CA ASP A 61 -4.41 -15.87 -0.02
C ASP A 61 -5.89 -15.49 0.20
N LEU A 62 -6.32 -14.33 -0.32
CA LEU A 62 -7.72 -13.90 -0.30
C LEU A 62 -8.43 -14.09 -1.66
N THR A 63 -7.68 -14.30 -2.74
CA THR A 63 -8.20 -14.52 -4.10
C THR A 63 -9.01 -15.81 -4.22
N VAL A 64 -8.50 -16.94 -3.73
CA VAL A 64 -9.22 -18.23 -3.82
C VAL A 64 -10.49 -18.24 -2.97
N PRO A 65 -10.47 -17.76 -1.70
CA PRO A 65 -11.69 -17.54 -0.93
C PRO A 65 -12.72 -16.65 -1.64
N PHE A 66 -12.26 -15.62 -2.36
CA PHE A 66 -13.14 -14.76 -3.15
C PHE A 66 -13.75 -15.48 -4.36
N ALA A 67 -12.97 -16.27 -5.10
CA ALA A 67 -13.49 -17.05 -6.22
C ALA A 67 -14.54 -18.09 -5.75
N ARG A 68 -14.30 -18.75 -4.61
CA ARG A 68 -15.30 -19.61 -3.96
C ARG A 68 -16.53 -18.82 -3.52
N TYR A 69 -16.35 -17.62 -2.96
CA TYR A 69 -17.46 -16.74 -2.58
C TYR A 69 -18.38 -16.41 -3.77
N LEU A 70 -17.81 -16.03 -4.91
CA LEU A 70 -18.58 -15.79 -6.13
C LEU A 70 -19.31 -17.05 -6.62
N ALA A 71 -18.62 -18.19 -6.63
CA ALA A 71 -19.22 -19.45 -7.08
C ALA A 71 -20.40 -19.91 -6.20
N MET A 72 -20.35 -19.62 -4.90
CA MET A 72 -21.45 -19.92 -3.96
C MET A 72 -22.61 -18.92 -4.05
N ASN A 73 -22.34 -17.65 -4.39
CA ASN A 73 -23.34 -16.59 -4.50
C ASN A 73 -23.63 -16.27 -5.97
N LYS A 74 -24.33 -17.18 -6.66
CA LYS A 74 -24.52 -17.15 -8.12
C LYS A 74 -25.24 -15.90 -8.65
N ASP A 75 -25.98 -15.20 -7.80
CA ASP A 75 -26.67 -13.96 -8.15
C ASP A 75 -25.69 -12.77 -8.29
N ILE A 76 -24.46 -12.90 -7.76
CA ILE A 76 -23.41 -11.90 -7.87
C ILE A 76 -22.62 -12.16 -9.16
N THR A 77 -23.01 -11.49 -10.23
CA THR A 77 -22.30 -11.54 -11.53
C THR A 77 -21.30 -10.41 -11.71
N GLN A 78 -21.46 -9.31 -10.96
CA GLN A 78 -20.59 -8.15 -10.96
C GLN A 78 -20.36 -7.66 -9.54
N ILE A 79 -19.11 -7.45 -9.15
CA ILE A 79 -18.75 -6.86 -7.85
C ILE A 79 -17.37 -6.22 -7.92
N LYS A 80 -17.23 -5.04 -7.32
CA LYS A 80 -15.93 -4.45 -6.96
C LYS A 80 -15.77 -4.59 -5.45
N ARG A 81 -14.77 -5.35 -5.01
CA ARG A 81 -14.60 -5.64 -3.59
C ARG A 81 -13.20 -5.37 -3.10
N TYR A 82 -13.10 -5.04 -1.83
CA TYR A 82 -11.85 -5.14 -1.11
C TYR A 82 -11.96 -6.09 0.08
N HIS A 83 -10.84 -6.72 0.44
CA HIS A 83 -10.75 -7.61 1.61
C HIS A 83 -9.40 -7.38 2.30
N ILE A 84 -9.44 -7.02 3.58
CA ILE A 84 -8.24 -6.77 4.39
C ILE A 84 -8.21 -7.81 5.49
N ALA A 85 -7.29 -8.77 5.35
CA ALA A 85 -7.28 -9.93 6.21
C ALA A 85 -5.89 -10.56 6.32
N LYS A 86 -5.70 -11.36 7.37
CA LYS A 86 -4.50 -12.17 7.53
C LYS A 86 -4.54 -13.42 6.66
N VAL A 87 -3.37 -13.82 6.17
CA VAL A 87 -3.14 -15.06 5.43
C VAL A 87 -1.92 -15.81 5.99
N TYR A 88 -1.84 -17.10 5.65
CA TYR A 88 -0.92 -18.04 6.30
C TYR A 88 -0.12 -18.82 5.27
N ARG A 89 1.21 -18.71 5.34
CA ARG A 89 2.13 -19.40 4.44
C ARG A 89 3.29 -19.98 5.23
N ARG A 90 3.60 -21.27 5.03
CA ARG A 90 4.75 -21.98 5.64
C ARG A 90 6.07 -21.63 4.96
N ASP A 91 6.23 -20.37 4.60
CA ASP A 91 7.39 -19.88 3.91
C ASP A 91 8.60 -19.76 4.88
N GLN A 92 9.81 -19.69 4.33
CA GLN A 92 11.02 -19.48 5.13
C GLN A 92 11.10 -18.01 5.58
N PRO A 93 11.11 -17.72 6.89
CA PRO A 93 10.95 -16.36 7.40
C PRO A 93 12.17 -15.47 7.11
N ALA A 94 11.90 -14.18 6.89
CA ALA A 94 12.88 -13.10 6.89
C ALA A 94 12.22 -11.86 7.53
N VAL A 95 12.11 -11.88 8.86
CA VAL A 95 11.20 -11.01 9.61
C VAL A 95 11.56 -9.53 9.47
N SER A 96 12.85 -9.19 9.48
CA SER A 96 13.31 -7.80 9.30
C SER A 96 12.97 -7.22 7.93
N LYS A 97 12.71 -8.08 6.95
CA LYS A 97 12.32 -7.75 5.57
C LYS A 97 10.81 -7.87 5.34
N GLY A 98 10.04 -8.12 6.39
CA GLY A 98 8.57 -8.24 6.33
C GLY A 98 8.06 -9.58 5.81
N ARG A 99 8.91 -10.61 5.67
CA ARG A 99 8.49 -11.96 5.28
C ARG A 99 8.21 -12.79 6.53
N MET A 100 6.92 -12.97 6.82
CA MET A 100 6.41 -13.70 7.97
C MET A 100 5.53 -14.87 7.51
N ARG A 101 5.19 -15.78 8.43
CA ARG A 101 4.28 -16.91 8.15
C ARG A 101 2.80 -16.56 8.32
N GLU A 102 2.50 -15.59 9.18
CA GLU A 102 1.20 -14.91 9.28
C GLU A 102 1.44 -13.43 8.94
N PHE A 103 0.70 -12.89 7.97
CA PHE A 103 0.83 -11.48 7.57
C PHE A 103 -0.48 -10.98 6.93
N TYR A 104 -0.63 -9.66 6.82
CA TYR A 104 -1.81 -9.07 6.19
C TYR A 104 -1.65 -8.94 4.67
N GLN A 105 -2.71 -9.32 3.97
CA GLN A 105 -2.98 -8.90 2.61
C GLN A 105 -4.13 -7.87 2.62
N CYS A 106 -4.02 -6.90 1.72
CA CYS A 106 -5.13 -6.01 1.38
C CYS A 106 -5.42 -6.21 -0.10
N ASP A 107 -6.52 -6.88 -0.41
CA ASP A 107 -6.87 -7.22 -1.78
C ASP A 107 -7.96 -6.29 -2.30
N PHE A 108 -7.89 -5.90 -3.57
CA PHE A 108 -8.95 -5.22 -4.30
C PHE A 108 -9.16 -5.92 -5.63
N ASP A 109 -10.40 -6.29 -5.92
CA ASP A 109 -10.74 -7.09 -7.08
C ASP A 109 -12.02 -6.60 -7.75
N ILE A 110 -12.01 -6.64 -9.07
CA ILE A 110 -13.15 -6.33 -9.94
C ILE A 110 -13.53 -7.62 -10.64
N ALA A 111 -14.73 -8.12 -10.35
CA ALA A 111 -15.31 -9.30 -10.95
C ALA A 111 -16.50 -8.93 -11.83
N GLY A 112 -16.61 -9.59 -12.98
CA GLY A 112 -17.69 -9.44 -13.95
C GLY A 112 -17.19 -9.26 -15.38
N THR A 113 -18.13 -9.29 -16.31
CA THR A 113 -17.87 -9.03 -17.73
C THR A 113 -17.95 -7.54 -18.02
N TYR A 114 -16.87 -6.99 -18.55
CA TYR A 114 -16.72 -5.58 -18.93
C TYR A 114 -15.95 -5.49 -20.25
N ASP A 115 -15.92 -4.29 -20.83
CA ASP A 115 -15.07 -4.01 -21.99
C ASP A 115 -13.58 -4.13 -21.64
N SER A 116 -12.81 -4.54 -22.65
CA SER A 116 -11.42 -4.97 -22.46
C SER A 116 -10.55 -3.87 -21.82
N MET A 117 -9.69 -4.29 -20.89
CA MET A 117 -8.65 -3.48 -20.24
C MET A 117 -9.13 -2.30 -19.37
N ILE A 118 -10.42 -1.94 -19.36
CA ILE A 118 -10.92 -0.86 -18.50
C ILE A 118 -10.75 -1.21 -17.00
N PRO A 119 -11.19 -2.39 -16.50
CA PRO A 119 -10.98 -2.75 -15.10
C PRO A 119 -9.49 -2.93 -14.77
N ASP A 120 -8.71 -3.47 -15.71
CA ASP A 120 -7.27 -3.68 -15.56
C ASP A 120 -6.54 -2.34 -15.35
N ALA A 121 -6.89 -1.32 -16.14
CA ALA A 121 -6.38 0.03 -15.99
C ALA A 121 -6.81 0.68 -14.66
N GLU A 122 -8.06 0.45 -14.22
CA GLU A 122 -8.53 0.92 -12.90
C GLU A 122 -7.70 0.32 -11.76
N ILE A 123 -7.32 -0.96 -11.84
CA ILE A 123 -6.44 -1.58 -10.84
C ILE A 123 -5.07 -0.91 -10.79
N ILE A 124 -4.44 -0.64 -11.94
CA ILE A 124 -3.16 0.08 -11.98
C ILE A 124 -3.31 1.49 -11.37
N ARG A 125 -4.39 2.20 -11.69
CA ARG A 125 -4.68 3.51 -11.08
C ARG A 125 -4.83 3.41 -9.56
N ILE A 126 -5.50 2.39 -9.04
CA ILE A 126 -5.61 2.14 -7.59
C ILE A 126 -4.23 1.92 -6.96
N ILE A 127 -3.34 1.18 -7.63
CA ILE A 127 -1.95 1.01 -7.18
C ILE A 127 -1.26 2.37 -7.04
N ASN A 128 -1.39 3.24 -8.05
CA ASN A 128 -0.82 4.58 -7.99
C ASN A 128 -1.34 5.39 -6.81
N GLU A 129 -2.66 5.47 -6.65
CA GLU A 129 -3.28 6.24 -5.58
C GLU A 129 -2.94 5.72 -4.19
N VAL A 130 -2.85 4.40 -4.01
CA VAL A 130 -2.43 3.79 -2.75
C VAL A 130 -1.00 4.22 -2.41
N PHE A 131 -0.03 4.02 -3.31
CA PHE A 131 1.36 4.36 -3.00
C PHE A 131 1.60 5.87 -2.87
N ASP A 132 0.93 6.68 -3.68
CA ASP A 132 0.99 8.13 -3.57
C ASP A 132 0.40 8.62 -2.23
N SER A 133 -0.72 8.04 -1.76
CA SER A 133 -1.31 8.36 -0.45
C SER A 133 -0.39 8.01 0.73
N LEU A 134 0.49 7.03 0.54
CA LEU A 134 1.52 6.65 1.52
C LEU A 134 2.79 7.53 1.43
N GLY A 135 2.84 8.48 0.48
CA GLY A 135 3.98 9.36 0.26
C GLY A 135 5.13 8.72 -0.53
N TRP A 136 4.82 7.75 -1.39
CA TRP A 136 5.83 7.00 -2.16
C TRP A 136 5.95 7.44 -3.61
N LYS A 137 5.28 8.52 -4.01
CA LYS A 137 5.33 9.06 -5.37
C LYS A 137 6.78 9.16 -5.87
N GLY A 138 7.04 8.58 -7.05
CA GLY A 138 8.37 8.56 -7.68
C GLY A 138 9.39 7.58 -7.06
N THR A 139 8.99 6.70 -6.15
CA THR A 139 9.90 5.75 -5.46
C THR A 139 9.52 4.28 -5.59
N TYR A 140 8.61 3.97 -6.51
CA TYR A 140 8.19 2.62 -6.87
C TYR A 140 8.04 2.49 -8.38
N THR A 141 8.05 1.26 -8.86
CA THR A 141 7.79 0.90 -10.25
C THR A 141 6.78 -0.24 -10.30
N ILE A 142 5.80 -0.13 -11.19
CA ILE A 142 4.84 -1.19 -11.48
C ILE A 142 5.39 -1.96 -12.67
N LYS A 143 5.99 -3.12 -12.43
CA LYS A 143 6.29 -4.07 -13.49
C LYS A 143 4.98 -4.62 -14.04
N LEU A 144 4.81 -4.63 -15.34
CA LEU A 144 3.64 -5.13 -16.03
C LEU A 144 4.08 -6.13 -17.11
N ASN A 145 3.32 -7.20 -17.27
CA ASN A 145 3.42 -8.13 -18.39
C ASN A 145 2.05 -8.78 -18.65
N SER A 146 1.97 -9.68 -19.63
CA SER A 146 0.77 -10.48 -19.91
C SER A 146 1.13 -11.95 -20.09
N ARG A 147 0.31 -12.84 -19.52
CA ARG A 147 0.42 -14.29 -19.75
C ARG A 147 0.31 -14.63 -21.23
N LYS A 148 -0.51 -13.90 -21.99
CA LYS A 148 -0.66 -14.09 -23.44
C LYS A 148 0.63 -13.80 -24.20
N ILE A 149 1.38 -12.78 -23.76
CA ILE A 149 2.69 -12.41 -24.35
C ILE A 149 3.76 -13.45 -23.98
N LEU A 150 3.83 -13.86 -22.71
CA LEU A 150 4.78 -14.90 -22.28
C LEU A 150 4.55 -16.22 -23.01
N ASP A 151 3.31 -16.71 -23.03
CA ASP A 151 2.95 -17.95 -23.71
C ASP A 151 3.21 -17.83 -25.22
N GLY A 152 2.96 -16.66 -25.82
CA GLY A 152 3.31 -16.36 -27.22
C GLY A 152 4.81 -16.42 -27.51
N ILE A 153 5.65 -15.79 -26.68
CA ILE A 153 7.12 -15.85 -26.79
C ILE A 153 7.59 -17.30 -26.71
N PHE A 154 7.07 -18.10 -25.77
CA PHE A 154 7.46 -19.50 -25.62
C PHE A 154 7.05 -20.34 -26.83
N GLN A 155 5.84 -20.15 -27.36
CA GLN A 155 5.38 -20.82 -28.56
C GLN A 155 6.25 -20.50 -29.78
N VAL A 156 6.56 -19.22 -30.00
CA VAL A 156 7.41 -18.78 -31.13
C VAL A 156 8.85 -19.29 -30.99
N CYS A 157 9.38 -19.31 -29.77
CA CYS A 157 10.72 -19.86 -29.52
C CYS A 157 10.77 -21.40 -29.70
N GLY A 158 9.63 -22.08 -29.69
CA GLY A 158 9.51 -23.54 -29.87
C GLY A 158 9.47 -24.34 -28.57
N VAL A 159 9.12 -23.72 -27.43
CA VAL A 159 9.01 -24.41 -26.14
C VAL A 159 7.91 -25.48 -26.21
N PRO A 160 8.21 -26.75 -25.87
CA PRO A 160 7.18 -27.79 -25.79
C PRO A 160 6.09 -27.43 -24.78
N GLU A 161 4.83 -27.74 -25.09
CA GLU A 161 3.68 -27.37 -24.24
C GLU A 161 3.82 -27.84 -22.79
N ALA A 162 4.31 -29.07 -22.58
CA ALA A 162 4.57 -29.65 -21.27
C ALA A 162 5.63 -28.89 -20.44
N LEU A 163 6.48 -28.08 -21.09
CA LEU A 163 7.54 -27.31 -20.45
C LEU A 163 7.19 -25.82 -20.29
N ILE A 164 6.08 -25.31 -20.84
CA ILE A 164 5.72 -23.88 -20.75
C ILE A 164 5.70 -23.37 -19.31
N ARG A 165 5.02 -24.09 -18.39
CA ARG A 165 4.93 -23.68 -16.98
C ARG A 165 6.26 -23.83 -16.23
N PRO A 166 6.99 -24.96 -16.33
CA PRO A 166 8.36 -25.04 -15.81
C PRO A 166 9.26 -23.91 -16.30
N ILE A 167 9.26 -23.59 -17.60
CA ILE A 167 10.11 -22.54 -18.16
C ILE A 167 9.67 -21.15 -17.71
N SER A 168 8.37 -20.89 -17.62
CA SER A 168 7.85 -19.66 -16.99
C SER A 168 8.36 -19.48 -15.55
N SER A 169 8.41 -20.56 -14.77
CA SER A 169 8.96 -20.56 -13.40
C SER A 169 10.47 -20.26 -13.36
N ALA A 170 11.22 -20.64 -14.40
CA ALA A 170 12.64 -20.26 -14.50
C ALA A 170 12.80 -18.78 -14.86
N VAL A 171 12.02 -18.28 -15.83
CA VAL A 171 12.03 -16.85 -16.24
C VAL A 171 11.75 -15.93 -15.06
N ASP A 172 10.80 -16.29 -14.19
CA ASP A 172 10.43 -15.49 -13.02
C ASP A 172 11.62 -15.20 -12.08
N LYS A 173 12.62 -16.09 -12.07
CA LYS A 173 13.82 -15.93 -11.23
C LYS A 173 14.81 -14.91 -11.76
N LEU A 174 14.61 -14.35 -12.95
CA LEU A 174 15.42 -13.24 -13.49
C LEU A 174 15.36 -11.97 -12.62
N ASP A 175 14.39 -11.89 -11.70
CA ASP A 175 14.34 -10.84 -10.68
C ASP A 175 15.49 -10.91 -9.66
N LYS A 176 16.11 -12.09 -9.51
CA LYS A 176 17.13 -12.39 -8.49
C LYS A 176 18.38 -13.07 -9.04
N MET A 177 18.29 -13.68 -10.21
CA MET A 177 19.33 -14.49 -10.83
C MET A 177 19.77 -13.89 -12.16
N SER A 178 21.02 -14.15 -12.53
CA SER A 178 21.52 -13.77 -13.85
C SER A 178 20.84 -14.57 -14.95
N TRP A 179 20.84 -14.04 -16.19
CA TRP A 179 20.40 -14.81 -17.35
C TRP A 179 21.16 -16.13 -17.50
N GLU A 180 22.46 -16.16 -17.20
CA GLU A 180 23.28 -17.38 -17.31
C GLU A 180 22.79 -18.47 -16.37
N ASP A 181 22.45 -18.12 -15.13
CA ASP A 181 21.93 -19.07 -14.14
C ASP A 181 20.52 -19.54 -14.49
N VAL A 182 19.66 -18.64 -14.96
CA VAL A 182 18.29 -18.99 -15.39
C VAL A 182 18.32 -19.89 -16.63
N ARG A 183 19.16 -19.58 -17.61
CA ARG A 183 19.39 -20.42 -18.78
C ARG A 183 19.88 -21.81 -18.37
N LYS A 184 20.82 -21.87 -17.42
CA LYS A 184 21.33 -23.13 -16.89
C LYS A 184 20.22 -23.97 -16.27
N GLU A 185 19.35 -23.38 -15.45
CA GLU A 185 18.18 -24.07 -14.89
C GLU A 185 17.24 -24.60 -15.99
N MET A 186 16.94 -23.78 -17.01
CA MET A 186 16.07 -24.20 -18.12
C MET A 186 16.60 -25.43 -18.85
N VAL A 187 17.92 -25.48 -19.09
CA VAL A 187 18.56 -26.56 -19.84
C VAL A 187 18.84 -27.78 -18.98
N GLU A 188 19.53 -27.60 -17.85
CA GLU A 188 20.06 -28.70 -17.05
C GLU A 188 19.01 -29.32 -16.12
N GLU A 189 18.08 -28.53 -15.60
CA GLU A 189 17.08 -29.00 -14.63
C GLU A 189 15.72 -29.25 -15.27
N LYS A 190 15.33 -28.42 -16.24
CA LYS A 190 14.01 -28.48 -16.89
C LYS A 190 14.04 -29.14 -18.27
N GLY A 191 15.23 -29.50 -18.77
CA GLY A 191 15.40 -30.30 -19.98
C GLY A 191 15.05 -29.56 -21.28
N LEU A 192 15.13 -28.23 -21.31
CA LEU A 192 14.89 -27.45 -22.52
C LEU A 192 16.11 -27.49 -23.45
N ASP A 193 15.86 -27.53 -24.76
CA ASP A 193 16.92 -27.41 -25.76
C ASP A 193 17.69 -26.07 -25.59
N PRO A 194 19.03 -26.08 -25.56
CA PRO A 194 19.83 -24.87 -25.39
C PRO A 194 19.56 -23.78 -26.41
N ALA A 195 19.29 -24.13 -27.68
CA ALA A 195 19.00 -23.16 -28.73
C ALA A 195 17.64 -22.50 -28.52
N ILE A 196 16.65 -23.22 -27.97
CA ILE A 196 15.36 -22.65 -27.57
C ILE A 196 15.57 -21.69 -26.39
N ALA A 197 16.34 -22.09 -25.37
CA ALA A 197 16.67 -21.22 -24.25
C ALA A 197 17.33 -19.90 -24.73
N ASP A 198 18.27 -19.97 -25.67
CA ASP A 198 18.93 -18.79 -26.24
C ASP A 198 17.98 -17.89 -27.02
N LYS A 199 16.96 -18.45 -27.70
CA LYS A 199 15.89 -17.65 -28.33
C LYS A 199 15.03 -16.92 -27.29
N ILE A 200 14.65 -17.60 -26.21
CA ILE A 200 13.88 -16.99 -25.11
C ILE A 200 14.65 -15.81 -24.53
N GLY A 201 15.95 -15.99 -24.29
CA GLY A 201 16.85 -14.97 -23.72
C GLY A 201 16.90 -13.66 -24.49
N LYS A 202 16.68 -13.67 -25.81
CA LYS A 202 16.61 -12.45 -26.62
C LYS A 202 15.46 -11.53 -26.22
N TRP A 203 14.39 -12.11 -25.68
CA TRP A 203 13.15 -11.41 -25.37
C TRP A 203 13.00 -11.15 -23.87
N VAL A 204 13.15 -12.17 -23.02
CA VAL A 204 12.79 -12.09 -21.59
C VAL A 204 13.67 -11.13 -20.77
N VAL A 205 14.81 -10.69 -21.32
CA VAL A 205 15.69 -9.69 -20.68
C VAL A 205 15.27 -8.24 -20.99
N LEU A 206 14.31 -8.04 -21.90
CA LEU A 206 13.89 -6.71 -22.33
C LEU A 206 12.85 -6.13 -21.37
N LYS A 207 13.02 -4.84 -21.11
CA LYS A 207 12.08 -4.00 -20.38
C LYS A 207 11.99 -2.63 -21.05
N GLY A 208 10.82 -2.02 -21.00
CA GLY A 208 10.53 -0.72 -21.62
C GLY A 208 9.12 -0.28 -21.29
N GLN A 209 8.45 0.34 -22.26
CA GLN A 209 7.04 0.72 -22.19
C GLN A 209 6.41 0.59 -23.59
N ARG A 210 5.96 1.70 -24.20
CA ARG A 210 5.40 1.71 -25.56
C ARG A 210 6.43 1.33 -26.62
N ASP A 211 7.66 1.80 -26.46
CA ASP A 211 8.79 1.49 -27.33
C ASP A 211 9.04 -0.03 -27.44
N LEU A 212 8.96 -0.74 -26.31
CA LEU A 212 9.10 -2.19 -26.30
C LEU A 212 7.89 -2.86 -26.95
N LEU A 213 6.68 -2.39 -26.70
CA LEU A 213 5.48 -2.93 -27.34
C LEU A 213 5.53 -2.77 -28.88
N GLU A 214 5.90 -1.59 -29.36
CA GLU A 214 6.09 -1.32 -30.80
C GLU A 214 7.17 -2.23 -31.40
N LYS A 215 8.27 -2.46 -30.67
CA LYS A 215 9.32 -3.39 -31.10
C LYS A 215 8.80 -4.82 -31.25
N LEU A 216 7.94 -5.29 -30.34
CA LEU A 216 7.34 -6.63 -30.45
C LEU A 216 6.35 -6.72 -31.62
N GLN A 217 5.57 -5.65 -31.86
CA GLN A 217 4.63 -5.57 -32.99
C GLN A 217 5.32 -5.52 -34.36
N GLN A 218 6.58 -5.11 -34.42
CA GLN A 218 7.38 -5.10 -35.66
C GLN A 218 8.00 -6.46 -35.99
N ASP A 219 8.05 -7.40 -35.04
CA ASP A 219 8.56 -8.75 -35.26
C ASP A 219 7.46 -9.63 -35.87
N GLU A 220 7.68 -10.13 -37.08
CA GLU A 220 6.69 -10.92 -37.82
C GLU A 220 6.38 -12.27 -37.17
N GLU A 221 7.38 -12.94 -36.57
CA GLU A 221 7.17 -14.25 -35.94
C GLU A 221 6.29 -14.10 -34.69
N LEU A 222 6.58 -13.08 -33.87
CA LEU A 222 5.77 -12.74 -32.70
C LEU A 222 4.37 -12.28 -33.10
N SER A 223 4.24 -11.37 -34.06
CA SER A 223 2.94 -10.79 -34.45
C SER A 223 1.99 -11.79 -35.10
N ASN A 224 2.50 -12.83 -35.76
CA ASN A 224 1.69 -13.89 -36.34
C ASN A 224 1.20 -14.92 -35.30
N ASN A 225 1.74 -14.93 -34.08
CA ASN A 225 1.25 -15.80 -33.02
C ASN A 225 -0.06 -15.24 -32.43
N PRO A 226 -1.18 -16.02 -32.42
CA PRO A 226 -2.47 -15.49 -31.97
C PRO A 226 -2.52 -15.02 -30.51
N SER A 227 -1.81 -15.74 -29.62
CA SER A 227 -1.74 -15.36 -28.20
C SER A 227 -0.96 -14.05 -28.04
N MET A 228 0.18 -13.95 -28.71
CA MET A 228 1.01 -12.74 -28.71
C MET A 228 0.27 -11.54 -29.29
N ALA A 229 -0.38 -11.69 -30.44
CA ALA A 229 -1.14 -10.63 -31.10
C ALA A 229 -2.24 -10.08 -30.20
N GLN A 230 -3.03 -10.96 -29.55
CA GLN A 230 -4.05 -10.54 -28.60
C GLN A 230 -3.44 -9.84 -27.38
N GLY A 231 -2.35 -10.40 -26.83
CA GLY A 231 -1.67 -9.79 -25.68
C GLY A 231 -1.10 -8.40 -25.99
N MET A 232 -0.56 -8.18 -27.18
CA MET A 232 -0.07 -6.88 -27.63
C MET A 232 -1.21 -5.88 -27.86
N ALA A 233 -2.33 -6.32 -28.44
CA ALA A 233 -3.51 -5.48 -28.59
C ALA A 233 -4.11 -5.07 -27.23
N ASP A 234 -4.16 -6.01 -26.29
CA ASP A 234 -4.59 -5.75 -24.91
C ASP A 234 -3.66 -4.72 -24.23
N LEU A 235 -2.33 -4.88 -24.33
CA LEU A 235 -1.40 -3.93 -23.73
C LEU A 235 -1.42 -2.54 -24.39
N ASP A 236 -1.63 -2.46 -25.70
CA ASP A 236 -1.74 -1.17 -26.38
C ASP A 236 -2.97 -0.37 -25.92
N LEU A 237 -4.12 -1.07 -25.82
CA LEU A 237 -5.34 -0.49 -25.27
C LEU A 237 -5.14 -0.10 -23.80
N LEU A 238 -4.52 -0.96 -22.99
CA LEU A 238 -4.23 -0.67 -21.60
C LEU A 238 -3.35 0.58 -21.45
N PHE A 239 -2.24 0.69 -22.19
CA PHE A 239 -1.38 1.87 -22.13
C PHE A 239 -2.11 3.15 -22.50
N THR A 240 -3.00 3.08 -23.48
CA THR A 240 -3.82 4.21 -23.90
C THR A 240 -4.78 4.65 -22.79
N ILE A 241 -5.45 3.72 -22.11
CA ILE A 241 -6.32 4.04 -20.97
C ILE A 241 -5.49 4.58 -19.78
N LEU A 242 -4.29 4.04 -19.54
CA LEU A 242 -3.41 4.50 -18.47
C LEU A 242 -2.89 5.92 -18.70
N GLU A 243 -2.78 6.39 -19.95
CA GLU A 243 -2.50 7.80 -20.25
C GLU A 243 -3.69 8.68 -19.86
N TYR A 244 -4.92 8.25 -20.13
CA TYR A 244 -6.13 8.99 -19.71
C TYR A 244 -6.23 9.09 -18.19
N PHE A 245 -5.74 8.08 -17.47
CA PHE A 245 -5.72 8.03 -16.00
C PHE A 245 -4.47 8.67 -15.37
N ASP A 246 -3.54 9.20 -16.17
CA ASP A 246 -2.22 9.68 -15.71
C ASP A 246 -1.52 8.66 -14.78
N ALA A 247 -1.48 7.40 -15.23
CA ALA A 247 -0.94 6.27 -14.48
C ALA A 247 0.24 5.58 -15.21
N LEU A 248 0.36 5.78 -16.52
CA LEU A 248 1.36 5.10 -17.35
C LEU A 248 2.81 5.37 -16.92
N HIS A 249 3.10 6.57 -16.40
CA HIS A 249 4.46 7.01 -16.04
C HIS A 249 5.15 6.14 -14.96
N THR A 250 4.40 5.32 -14.22
CA THR A 250 4.94 4.40 -13.21
C THR A 250 5.14 2.96 -13.69
N VAL A 251 4.66 2.67 -14.90
CA VAL A 251 4.61 1.31 -15.46
C VAL A 251 5.87 1.02 -16.27
N SER A 252 6.50 -0.11 -15.97
CA SER A 252 7.55 -0.72 -16.78
C SER A 252 7.02 -2.03 -17.37
N PHE A 253 6.90 -2.09 -18.69
CA PHE A 253 6.65 -3.34 -19.40
C PHE A 253 7.90 -4.20 -19.31
N ASP A 254 7.85 -5.31 -18.59
CA ASP A 254 9.01 -6.13 -18.23
C ASP A 254 8.74 -7.59 -18.60
N LEU A 255 9.40 -8.08 -19.65
CA LEU A 255 9.18 -9.44 -20.17
C LEU A 255 9.75 -10.53 -19.25
N SER A 256 10.57 -10.15 -18.25
CA SER A 256 11.04 -11.08 -17.21
C SER A 256 9.97 -11.38 -16.17
N LEU A 257 8.94 -10.53 -16.05
CA LEU A 257 7.85 -10.74 -15.11
C LEU A 257 7.01 -11.92 -15.59
N ALA A 258 7.31 -13.10 -15.06
CA ALA A 258 6.56 -14.34 -15.31
C ALA A 258 5.88 -14.86 -14.02
N ARG A 259 5.85 -14.00 -13.00
CA ARG A 259 5.35 -14.27 -11.67
C ARG A 259 3.86 -14.52 -11.68
N GLY A 260 3.45 -15.48 -10.85
CA GLY A 260 2.08 -15.58 -10.42
C GLY A 260 1.62 -17.01 -10.28
N LEU A 261 0.69 -17.17 -9.35
CA LEU A 261 -0.08 -18.38 -9.15
C LEU A 261 -0.67 -18.80 -10.51
N ASP A 262 -0.75 -20.12 -10.74
CA ASP A 262 -1.08 -20.72 -12.05
C ASP A 262 -2.45 -20.29 -12.64
N TYR A 263 -3.22 -19.50 -11.90
CA TYR A 263 -4.55 -19.05 -12.25
C TYR A 263 -4.62 -17.78 -13.13
N TYR A 264 -3.52 -17.03 -13.33
CA TYR A 264 -3.57 -15.82 -14.17
C TYR A 264 -3.74 -16.15 -15.65
N THR A 265 -4.57 -15.38 -16.35
CA THR A 265 -4.97 -15.58 -17.75
C THR A 265 -4.64 -14.40 -18.66
N GLY A 266 -4.41 -13.22 -18.09
CA GLY A 266 -4.17 -11.98 -18.83
C GLY A 266 -2.99 -11.19 -18.29
N VAL A 267 -3.20 -9.89 -18.04
CA VAL A 267 -2.18 -9.02 -17.46
C VAL A 267 -1.74 -9.53 -16.08
N ILE A 268 -0.46 -9.33 -15.79
CA ILE A 268 0.16 -9.59 -14.50
C ILE A 268 1.02 -8.37 -14.14
N TYR A 269 1.01 -8.01 -12.87
CA TYR A 269 1.78 -6.87 -12.39
C TYR A 269 2.36 -7.10 -11.02
N GLU A 270 3.51 -6.47 -10.80
CA GLU A 270 4.26 -6.55 -9.57
C GLU A 270 4.86 -5.17 -9.25
N VAL A 271 4.65 -4.71 -8.03
CA VAL A 271 5.17 -3.41 -7.58
C VAL A 271 6.46 -3.62 -6.83
N VAL A 272 7.50 -2.92 -7.25
CA VAL A 272 8.85 -3.00 -6.70
C VAL A 272 9.37 -1.62 -6.28
N THR A 273 10.37 -1.63 -5.40
CA THR A 273 11.15 -0.45 -4.98
C THR A 273 12.63 -0.74 -5.12
N GLU A 274 13.49 0.26 -4.91
CA GLU A 274 14.95 0.07 -4.87
C GLU A 274 15.39 -1.05 -3.90
N GLY A 275 14.66 -1.26 -2.80
CA GLY A 275 14.95 -2.31 -1.82
C GLY A 275 14.38 -3.69 -2.17
N SER A 276 13.60 -3.82 -3.24
CA SER A 276 12.94 -5.09 -3.59
C SER A 276 13.91 -6.14 -4.12
N ALA A 277 14.99 -5.74 -4.79
CA ALA A 277 16.03 -6.63 -5.31
C ALA A 277 17.11 -6.95 -4.24
N PRO A 278 17.82 -8.09 -4.34
CA PRO A 278 18.95 -8.41 -3.45
C PRO A 278 20.10 -7.39 -3.57
N ALA A 279 20.83 -7.14 -2.48
CA ALA A 279 21.97 -6.21 -2.48
C ALA A 279 23.08 -6.62 -3.46
N VAL A 280 23.23 -7.92 -3.72
CA VAL A 280 24.18 -8.48 -4.69
C VAL A 280 23.84 -8.10 -6.13
N SER A 281 22.56 -7.98 -6.50
CA SER A 281 22.15 -7.57 -7.86
C SER A 281 22.54 -6.13 -8.20
N ALA A 282 22.55 -5.23 -7.21
CA ALA A 282 23.00 -3.84 -7.39
C ALA A 282 24.53 -3.73 -7.51
N ALA A 283 25.27 -4.60 -6.80
CA ALA A 283 26.73 -4.67 -6.87
C ALA A 283 27.21 -5.35 -8.16
N GLU A 284 26.50 -6.35 -8.66
CA GLU A 284 26.79 -7.05 -9.92
C GLU A 284 26.54 -6.17 -11.14
N ALA A 285 25.53 -5.29 -11.13
CA ALA A 285 25.33 -4.29 -12.17
C ALA A 285 26.51 -3.30 -12.28
N ALA A 286 27.16 -2.97 -11.15
CA ALA A 286 28.37 -2.15 -11.13
C ALA A 286 29.65 -2.93 -11.46
N ALA A 287 29.70 -4.23 -11.11
CA ALA A 287 30.87 -5.09 -11.32
C ALA A 287 30.92 -5.72 -12.73
N GLN A 288 29.80 -5.89 -13.44
CA GLN A 288 29.78 -6.40 -14.82
C GLN A 288 30.40 -5.43 -15.84
N ALA A 289 30.59 -4.15 -15.48
CA ALA A 289 31.44 -3.22 -16.24
C ALA A 289 32.95 -3.53 -16.08
N ALA A 290 33.36 -4.38 -15.14
CA ALA A 290 34.74 -4.66 -14.81
C ALA A 290 34.97 -6.12 -14.35
N ALA A 291 35.25 -7.00 -15.31
CA ALA A 291 36.03 -8.24 -15.18
C ALA A 291 35.34 -9.61 -14.97
N ARG A 292 36.11 -10.64 -15.39
CA ARG A 292 35.80 -12.05 -15.69
C ARG A 292 35.54 -12.95 -14.47
N PRO A 293 34.88 -14.13 -14.64
CA PRO A 293 34.26 -14.86 -13.54
C PRO A 293 35.24 -15.80 -12.80
N SER A 294 35.05 -15.93 -11.48
CA SER A 294 35.62 -17.03 -10.69
C SER A 294 34.57 -17.67 -9.78
N LYS A 295 34.53 -19.01 -9.77
CA LYS A 295 33.52 -19.86 -9.12
C LYS A 295 33.62 -19.81 -7.59
N LYS A 296 32.50 -19.60 -6.90
CA LYS A 296 32.32 -19.95 -5.47
C LYS A 296 31.21 -20.99 -5.30
N LYS A 297 31.49 -21.96 -4.43
CA LYS A 297 30.66 -23.14 -4.10
C LYS A 297 29.40 -22.75 -3.32
N ALA A 298 28.28 -23.36 -3.69
CA ALA A 298 27.02 -23.34 -2.94
C ALA A 298 27.16 -24.04 -1.57
N GLY A 299 26.69 -23.37 -0.52
CA GLY A 299 26.64 -23.90 0.85
C GLY A 299 25.38 -24.71 1.14
N LYS A 300 25.51 -25.69 2.03
CA LYS A 300 24.48 -26.61 2.54
C LYS A 300 23.17 -25.93 2.97
N SER A 301 22.05 -26.61 2.73
CA SER A 301 20.70 -26.31 3.22
C SER A 301 20.65 -26.11 4.74
N GLY A 302 20.34 -24.88 5.18
CA GLY A 302 20.11 -24.51 6.57
C GLY A 302 18.75 -24.96 7.11
N ASP A 303 18.53 -24.75 8.40
CA ASP A 303 17.29 -25.04 9.12
C ASP A 303 16.10 -24.30 8.46
N PRO A 304 15.01 -25.00 8.08
CA PRO A 304 13.83 -24.37 7.45
C PRO A 304 13.12 -23.35 8.36
N ASP A 305 13.41 -23.33 9.67
CA ASP A 305 12.89 -22.35 10.62
C ASP A 305 13.86 -21.18 10.91
N GLU A 306 15.05 -21.15 10.29
CA GLU A 306 16.03 -20.07 10.46
C GLU A 306 15.54 -18.73 9.87
N ASP A 307 15.62 -17.65 10.67
CA ASP A 307 15.31 -16.29 10.22
C ASP A 307 16.41 -15.74 9.31
N ARG A 308 16.12 -15.63 8.01
CA ARG A 308 17.06 -15.19 6.97
C ARG A 308 17.11 -13.66 6.81
N SER A 309 16.70 -12.92 7.83
CA SER A 309 16.77 -11.45 7.88
C SER A 309 18.12 -10.87 7.46
N ASN A 310 19.23 -11.53 7.83
CA ASN A 310 20.59 -11.06 7.55
C ASN A 310 21.17 -11.56 6.21
N ASP A 311 20.40 -12.35 5.45
CA ASP A 311 20.87 -12.93 4.19
C ASP A 311 20.96 -11.86 3.08
N PRO A 312 22.16 -11.50 2.57
CA PRO A 312 22.31 -10.45 1.57
C PRO A 312 21.75 -10.84 0.19
N THR A 313 21.48 -12.13 -0.03
CA THR A 313 20.85 -12.65 -1.26
C THR A 313 19.34 -12.44 -1.28
N LEU A 314 18.74 -12.05 -0.17
CA LEU A 314 17.32 -11.74 -0.08
C LEU A 314 17.08 -10.23 -0.17
N GLY A 315 16.39 -9.79 -1.22
CA GLY A 315 15.78 -8.46 -1.26
C GLY A 315 14.57 -8.37 -0.35
N ILE A 316 13.97 -7.19 -0.23
CA ILE A 316 12.69 -7.04 0.46
C ILE A 316 11.60 -7.82 -0.29
N GLY A 317 11.70 -7.94 -1.62
CA GLY A 317 10.67 -8.49 -2.50
C GLY A 317 9.62 -7.43 -2.90
N SER A 318 8.65 -7.83 -3.71
CA SER A 318 7.59 -6.93 -4.20
C SER A 318 6.61 -6.52 -3.13
N ILE A 319 6.13 -5.28 -3.18
CA ILE A 319 5.26 -4.71 -2.14
C ILE A 319 3.77 -4.88 -2.45
N ALA A 320 3.44 -5.14 -3.71
CA ALA A 320 2.10 -5.51 -4.15
C ALA A 320 2.21 -6.35 -5.44
N ALA A 321 1.24 -7.21 -5.70
CA ALA A 321 1.20 -8.03 -6.90
C ALA A 321 -0.24 -8.42 -7.24
N GLY A 322 -0.52 -8.64 -8.52
CA GLY A 322 -1.85 -8.97 -9.00
C GLY A 322 -1.90 -9.26 -10.48
N GLY A 323 -3.11 -9.37 -11.02
CA GLY A 323 -3.34 -9.65 -12.43
C GLY A 323 -4.77 -10.08 -12.71
N ARG A 324 -5.02 -10.45 -13.97
CA ARG A 324 -6.30 -10.97 -14.49
C ARG A 324 -6.35 -12.50 -14.42
N TYR A 325 -7.44 -13.05 -13.90
CA TYR A 325 -7.60 -14.48 -13.60
C TYR A 325 -9.02 -14.99 -13.93
N ASP A 326 -9.37 -15.00 -15.21
CA ASP A 326 -10.76 -15.17 -15.64
C ASP A 326 -11.37 -16.55 -15.35
N ASN A 327 -10.51 -17.57 -15.17
CA ASN A 327 -10.94 -18.97 -15.07
C ASN A 327 -11.16 -19.45 -13.63
N LEU A 328 -10.70 -18.70 -12.62
CA LEU A 328 -10.62 -19.21 -11.24
C LEU A 328 -12.01 -19.49 -10.65
N VAL A 329 -12.98 -18.62 -10.90
CA VAL A 329 -14.37 -18.78 -10.43
C VAL A 329 -15.02 -20.01 -11.08
N GLY A 330 -14.79 -20.22 -12.37
CA GLY A 330 -15.30 -21.38 -13.11
C GLY A 330 -14.81 -22.71 -12.55
N MET A 331 -13.63 -22.75 -11.93
CA MET A 331 -13.12 -23.96 -11.27
C MET A 331 -13.95 -24.39 -10.05
N PHE A 332 -14.73 -23.49 -9.45
CA PHE A 332 -15.60 -23.77 -8.31
C PHE A 332 -17.07 -23.93 -8.72
N SER A 333 -17.53 -23.16 -9.70
CA SER A 333 -18.93 -23.18 -10.13
C SER A 333 -19.25 -24.33 -11.12
N GLY A 334 -18.24 -24.81 -11.85
CA GLY A 334 -18.34 -25.83 -12.90
C GLY A 334 -19.12 -25.40 -14.16
N LYS A 335 -19.74 -24.21 -14.18
CA LYS A 335 -20.62 -23.74 -15.26
C LYS A 335 -20.51 -22.23 -15.53
N THR A 336 -20.38 -21.43 -14.48
CA THR A 336 -20.37 -19.97 -14.58
C THR A 336 -18.94 -19.46 -14.54
N GLN A 337 -18.48 -18.88 -15.64
CA GLN A 337 -17.24 -18.11 -15.67
C GLN A 337 -17.53 -16.67 -15.27
N VAL A 338 -16.74 -16.14 -14.35
CA VAL A 338 -16.80 -14.74 -13.94
C VAL A 338 -15.39 -14.19 -14.10
N PRO A 339 -15.13 -13.36 -15.13
CA PRO A 339 -13.84 -12.73 -15.32
C PRO A 339 -13.47 -11.87 -14.11
N CYS A 340 -12.21 -11.92 -13.70
CA CYS A 340 -11.74 -11.18 -12.53
C CYS A 340 -10.36 -10.56 -12.80
N VAL A 341 -10.13 -9.36 -12.25
CA VAL A 341 -8.82 -8.72 -12.17
C VAL A 341 -8.66 -8.07 -10.80
N GLY A 342 -7.46 -8.10 -10.23
CA GLY A 342 -7.25 -7.51 -8.92
C GLY A 342 -5.80 -7.41 -8.48
N ILE A 343 -5.60 -6.85 -7.29
CA ILE A 343 -4.31 -6.53 -6.69
C ILE A 343 -4.31 -6.90 -5.22
N SER A 344 -3.20 -7.43 -4.73
CA SER A 344 -2.92 -7.65 -3.30
C SER A 344 -1.74 -6.77 -2.86
N PHE A 345 -1.93 -5.97 -1.80
CA PHE A 345 -0.86 -5.20 -1.14
C PHE A 345 -0.28 -5.97 0.06
N GLY A 346 1.04 -6.13 0.10
CA GLY A 346 1.77 -6.75 1.20
C GLY A 346 2.05 -5.76 2.34
N ILE A 347 1.11 -5.64 3.27
CA ILE A 347 1.11 -4.56 4.27
C ILE A 347 2.32 -4.59 5.19
N ASP A 348 2.78 -5.77 5.61
CA ASP A 348 3.91 -5.89 6.51
C ASP A 348 5.23 -5.44 5.87
N ARG A 349 5.36 -5.63 4.56
CA ARG A 349 6.47 -5.14 3.76
C ARG A 349 6.42 -3.62 3.58
N ILE A 350 5.24 -3.10 3.22
CA ILE A 350 4.98 -1.65 3.12
C ILE A 350 5.27 -0.95 4.45
N PHE A 351 4.80 -1.53 5.56
CA PHE A 351 5.03 -1.03 6.91
C PHE A 351 6.53 -0.98 7.24
N SER A 352 7.28 -2.04 6.94
CA SER A 352 8.71 -2.14 7.23
C SER A 352 9.51 -1.08 6.47
N ILE A 353 9.23 -0.91 5.18
CA ILE A 353 9.86 0.12 4.34
C ILE A 353 9.46 1.53 4.79
N THR A 354 8.17 1.78 5.06
CA THR A 354 7.69 3.09 5.54
C THR A 354 8.40 3.48 6.83
N LYS A 355 8.49 2.54 7.78
CA LYS A 355 9.18 2.77 9.06
C LYS A 355 10.68 3.07 8.86
N ALA A 356 11.35 2.36 7.95
CA ALA A 356 12.75 2.61 7.64
C ALA A 356 12.97 4.00 7.01
N ARG A 357 12.10 4.40 6.07
CA ARG A 357 12.13 5.74 5.44
C ARG A 357 11.92 6.86 6.46
N MET A 358 10.92 6.71 7.34
CA MET A 358 10.66 7.67 8.43
C MET A 358 11.86 7.81 9.36
N ALA A 359 12.56 6.72 9.68
CA ALA A 359 13.76 6.76 10.50
C ALA A 359 14.94 7.48 9.80
N ALA A 360 15.11 7.26 8.49
CA ALA A 360 16.19 7.85 7.70
C ALA A 360 16.02 9.36 7.48
N GLN A 361 14.79 9.84 7.31
CA GLN A 361 14.50 11.25 7.02
C GLN A 361 14.73 12.19 8.22
N LYS A 362 15.08 11.67 9.41
CA LYS A 362 15.20 12.43 10.67
C LYS A 362 14.02 13.39 10.90
N THR A 363 12.85 13.12 10.33
CA THR A 363 11.66 13.91 10.56
C THR A 363 11.26 13.64 12.01
N ILE A 364 11.54 14.61 12.86
CA ILE A 364 11.49 14.52 14.32
C ILE A 364 10.03 14.55 14.77
N GLU A 365 9.30 13.47 14.56
CA GLU A 365 8.15 13.16 15.40
C GLU A 365 8.20 11.68 15.73
N ARG A 366 8.44 11.35 17.01
CA ARG A 366 8.31 9.98 17.46
C ARG A 366 6.88 9.54 17.15
N PRO A 367 6.66 8.43 16.43
CA PRO A 367 5.31 7.98 16.13
C PRO A 367 4.56 7.81 17.46
N ARG A 368 3.42 8.49 17.57
CA ARG A 368 2.57 8.41 18.75
C ARG A 368 2.22 6.95 19.03
N LYS A 369 2.11 6.61 20.31
CA LYS A 369 1.71 5.26 20.74
C LYS A 369 0.20 5.14 20.89
N THR A 370 -0.46 6.27 21.18
CA THR A 370 -1.90 6.37 21.38
C THR A 370 -2.44 7.57 20.62
N ASP A 371 -3.73 7.50 20.33
CA ASP A 371 -4.49 8.58 19.70
C ASP A 371 -5.00 9.62 20.70
N VAL A 372 -4.55 9.58 21.95
CA VAL A 372 -4.98 10.53 23.01
C VAL A 372 -4.60 11.95 22.62
N ASP A 373 -5.60 12.79 22.44
CA ASP A 373 -5.49 14.20 22.08
C ASP A 373 -5.14 15.07 23.29
N VAL A 374 -5.67 14.73 24.46
CA VAL A 374 -5.52 15.56 25.66
C VAL A 374 -5.19 14.72 26.90
N TYR A 375 -4.17 15.15 27.65
CA TYR A 375 -3.82 14.55 28.93
C TYR A 375 -4.23 15.45 30.09
N VAL A 376 -5.15 14.97 30.93
CA VAL A 376 -5.71 15.73 32.05
C VAL A 376 -4.86 15.49 33.30
N MET A 377 -4.32 16.59 33.84
CA MET A 377 -3.34 16.61 34.93
C MET A 377 -3.87 17.38 36.12
N ALA A 378 -3.40 17.01 37.31
CA ALA A 378 -3.60 17.79 38.52
C ALA A 378 -2.29 18.44 38.95
N PHE A 379 -2.36 19.72 39.30
CA PHE A 379 -1.30 20.50 39.90
C PHE A 379 -1.74 20.97 41.28
N GLY A 380 -0.85 20.81 42.26
CA GLY A 380 -1.13 21.14 43.65
C GLY A 380 -0.19 20.38 44.58
N GLY A 381 -0.35 20.62 45.87
CA GLY A 381 0.50 20.06 46.91
C GLY A 381 -0.03 20.38 48.30
N GLY A 382 0.59 19.82 49.32
CA GLY A 382 0.13 19.94 50.71
C GLY A 382 -0.62 18.71 51.20
N LYS A 383 -0.99 18.73 52.48
CA LYS A 383 -1.65 17.59 53.14
C LYS A 383 -3.07 17.37 52.61
N ASP A 384 -3.78 18.45 52.33
CA ASP A 384 -5.20 18.43 51.96
C ASP A 384 -5.45 18.24 50.46
N PHE A 385 -4.40 18.39 49.63
CA PHE A 385 -4.50 18.20 48.18
C PHE A 385 -5.06 16.82 47.83
N THR A 386 -6.22 16.77 47.20
CA THR A 386 -6.93 15.52 46.87
C THR A 386 -6.39 14.85 45.61
N GLY A 387 -5.50 15.52 44.88
CA GLY A 387 -5.10 15.13 43.53
C GLY A 387 -6.16 15.41 42.47
N LEU A 388 -7.22 16.14 42.86
CA LEU A 388 -8.33 16.56 42.02
C LEU A 388 -8.94 15.40 41.23
N LEU A 389 -9.04 14.21 41.85
CA LEU A 389 -9.48 13.01 41.14
C LEU A 389 -10.91 13.17 40.61
N LYS A 390 -11.80 13.76 41.41
CA LYS A 390 -13.19 14.02 41.00
C LYS A 390 -13.21 14.95 39.79
N GLU A 391 -12.52 16.07 39.88
CA GLU A 391 -12.50 17.13 38.88
C GLU A 391 -11.83 16.66 37.59
N ARG A 392 -10.70 15.95 37.68
CA ARG A 392 -10.05 15.31 36.53
C ARG A 392 -10.97 14.29 35.85
N SER A 393 -11.68 13.49 36.65
CA SER A 393 -12.63 12.49 36.11
C SER A 393 -13.80 13.18 35.41
N GLN A 394 -14.33 14.26 35.97
CA GLN A 394 -15.40 15.06 35.36
C GLN A 394 -14.94 15.75 34.08
N VAL A 395 -13.73 16.29 34.05
CA VAL A 395 -13.15 16.87 32.83
C VAL A 395 -12.97 15.80 31.75
N CYS A 396 -12.41 14.64 32.08
CA CYS A 396 -12.27 13.55 31.11
C CYS A 396 -13.62 13.06 30.60
N ALA A 397 -14.61 12.88 31.47
CA ALA A 397 -15.97 12.52 31.06
C ALA A 397 -16.55 13.55 30.07
N ARG A 398 -16.45 14.84 30.39
CA ARG A 398 -16.90 15.92 29.51
C ARG A 398 -16.18 15.93 28.15
N LEU A 399 -14.89 15.64 28.12
CA LEU A 399 -14.12 15.55 26.87
C LEU A 399 -14.55 14.32 26.05
N TRP A 400 -14.76 13.18 26.70
CA TRP A 400 -15.25 11.96 26.04
C TRP A 400 -16.66 12.14 25.47
N ASP A 401 -17.58 12.79 26.21
CA ASP A 401 -18.93 13.12 25.74
C ASP A 401 -18.91 14.00 24.49
N ALA A 402 -17.84 14.76 24.29
CA ALA A 402 -17.61 15.60 23.12
C ALA A 402 -16.78 14.92 22.01
N GLY A 403 -16.50 13.62 22.13
CA GLY A 403 -15.71 12.85 21.17
C GLY A 403 -14.21 13.13 21.19
N ILE A 404 -13.70 13.83 22.21
CA ILE A 404 -12.28 14.15 22.35
C ILE A 404 -11.58 13.01 23.08
N LYS A 405 -10.47 12.53 22.52
CA LYS A 405 -9.70 11.41 23.07
C LYS A 405 -8.86 11.90 24.26
N ALA A 406 -9.36 11.74 25.48
CA ALA A 406 -8.69 12.21 26.69
C ALA A 406 -8.24 11.06 27.62
N GLU A 407 -7.14 11.26 28.35
CA GLU A 407 -6.69 10.35 29.41
C GLU A 407 -6.18 11.11 30.64
N PHE A 408 -6.08 10.43 31.78
CA PHE A 408 -5.43 10.93 32.99
C PHE A 408 -4.71 9.80 33.73
N LEU A 409 -3.74 10.14 34.58
CA LEU A 409 -3.01 9.12 35.33
C LEU A 409 -3.92 8.49 36.40
N TYR A 410 -4.06 7.16 36.39
CA TYR A 410 -4.82 6.36 37.37
C TYR A 410 -4.14 6.29 38.74
N LYS A 411 -4.03 7.45 39.37
CA LYS A 411 -3.59 7.65 40.75
C LYS A 411 -4.49 8.70 41.38
N VAL A 412 -4.79 8.52 42.67
CA VAL A 412 -5.56 9.50 43.44
C VAL A 412 -4.80 10.83 43.49
N LYS A 413 -3.54 10.81 43.96
CA LYS A 413 -2.66 11.98 44.07
C LYS A 413 -1.41 11.86 43.17
N PRO A 414 -1.53 12.07 41.85
CA PRO A 414 -0.40 11.96 40.94
C PRO A 414 0.58 13.12 41.12
N LYS A 415 1.89 12.86 41.03
CA LYS A 415 2.91 13.92 40.99
C LYS A 415 2.96 14.52 39.59
N LEU A 416 3.04 15.86 39.48
CA LEU A 416 3.09 16.56 38.19
C LEU A 416 4.18 16.05 37.23
N PRO A 417 5.45 15.82 37.65
CA PRO A 417 6.47 15.28 36.74
C PRO A 417 6.13 13.91 36.17
N ALA A 418 5.43 13.06 36.93
CA ALA A 418 5.01 11.74 36.46
C ALA A 418 3.89 11.83 35.41
N GLN A 419 3.04 12.86 35.51
CA GLN A 419 1.97 13.12 34.55
C GLN A 419 2.53 13.64 33.22
N PHE A 420 3.44 14.60 33.27
CA PHE A 420 4.16 15.06 32.07
C PHE A 420 4.92 13.93 31.39
N LYS A 421 5.66 13.13 32.17
CA LYS A 421 6.36 11.95 31.64
C LYS A 421 5.41 10.99 30.91
N ALA A 422 4.22 10.73 31.46
CA ALA A 422 3.24 9.86 30.83
C ALA A 422 2.69 10.46 29.51
N ALA A 423 2.34 11.76 29.52
CA ALA A 423 1.87 12.47 28.33
C ALA A 423 2.94 12.50 27.22
N GLU A 424 4.20 12.80 27.57
CA GLU A 424 5.33 12.84 26.63
C GLU A 424 5.66 11.46 26.06
N GLN A 425 5.64 10.40 26.89
CA GLN A 425 5.91 9.03 26.45
C GLN A 425 4.88 8.51 25.44
N ASN A 426 3.65 9.01 25.53
CA ASN A 426 2.55 8.65 24.61
C ASN A 426 2.43 9.63 23.42
N GLY A 427 3.13 10.77 23.47
CA GLY A 427 3.10 11.80 22.43
C GLY A 427 1.78 12.57 22.38
N VAL A 428 1.17 12.80 23.54
CA VAL A 428 -0.10 13.55 23.64
C VAL A 428 0.14 15.03 23.30
N PRO A 429 -0.63 15.65 22.38
CA PRO A 429 -0.34 17.00 21.91
C PRO A 429 -0.73 18.10 22.90
N PHE A 430 -1.75 17.90 23.74
CA PHE A 430 -2.19 18.91 24.71
C PHE A 430 -2.28 18.34 26.13
N ALA A 431 -1.91 19.16 27.11
CA ALA A 431 -2.13 18.90 28.53
C ALA A 431 -3.14 19.90 29.10
N LEU A 432 -4.16 19.40 29.81
CA LEU A 432 -5.05 20.22 30.61
C LEU A 432 -4.64 20.09 32.08
N ILE A 433 -4.18 21.19 32.67
CA ILE A 433 -3.64 21.21 34.03
C ILE A 433 -4.65 21.91 34.95
N LEU A 434 -5.20 21.14 35.87
CA LEU A 434 -6.16 21.59 36.88
C LEU A 434 -5.39 21.95 38.16
N GLY A 435 -5.53 23.18 38.63
CA GLY A 435 -5.07 23.63 39.94
C GLY A 435 -6.23 24.10 40.80
N GLU A 436 -6.09 24.01 42.13
CA GLU A 436 -7.16 24.40 43.07
C GLU A 436 -7.56 25.87 42.90
N ASP A 437 -6.57 26.77 42.78
CA ASP A 437 -6.80 28.21 42.60
C ASP A 437 -7.44 28.54 41.25
N GLU A 438 -6.94 27.93 40.16
CA GLU A 438 -7.50 28.15 38.82
C GLU A 438 -8.94 27.63 38.72
N LEU A 439 -9.22 26.44 39.28
CA LEU A 439 -10.57 25.88 39.28
C LEU A 439 -11.54 26.72 40.10
N ALA A 440 -11.10 27.26 41.24
CA ALA A 440 -11.90 28.19 42.05
C ALA A 440 -12.26 29.47 41.28
N GLN A 441 -11.44 29.86 40.30
CA GLN A 441 -11.70 30.98 39.38
C GLN A 441 -12.46 30.58 38.12
N GLY A 442 -12.92 29.33 38.01
CA GLY A 442 -13.60 28.83 36.81
C GLY A 442 -12.68 28.70 35.59
N LYS A 443 -11.37 28.49 35.81
CA LYS A 443 -10.34 28.41 34.77
C LYS A 443 -9.61 27.08 34.80
N VAL A 444 -9.00 26.74 33.67
CA VAL A 444 -8.09 25.61 33.54
C VAL A 444 -6.95 26.00 32.61
N ARG A 445 -5.77 25.44 32.83
CA ARG A 445 -4.61 25.72 31.98
C ARG A 445 -4.52 24.69 30.86
N ILE A 446 -4.42 25.14 29.62
CA ILE A 446 -4.13 24.29 28.46
C ILE A 446 -2.70 24.55 27.97
N LYS A 447 -1.91 23.49 27.82
CA LYS A 447 -0.51 23.56 27.40
C LYS A 447 -0.28 22.68 26.18
N GLU A 448 0.29 23.24 25.12
CA GLU A 448 0.76 22.46 23.98
C GLU A 448 2.09 21.78 24.31
N MET A 449 2.16 20.48 24.06
CA MET A 449 3.29 19.63 24.35
C MET A 449 4.32 19.68 23.22
N GLY A 450 5.60 19.55 23.55
CA GLY A 450 6.69 19.46 22.55
C GLY A 450 7.18 20.79 21.98
N LEU A 451 6.60 21.93 22.36
CA LEU A 451 7.09 23.26 21.95
C LEU A 451 8.55 23.51 22.40
N ALA A 452 9.30 24.29 21.61
CA ALA A 452 10.65 24.72 21.94
C ALA A 452 10.67 25.55 23.24
N SER A 453 11.80 25.56 23.94
CA SER A 453 11.96 26.23 25.24
C SER A 453 11.75 27.74 25.20
N ASP A 454 11.96 28.37 24.05
CA ASP A 454 11.78 29.79 23.76
C ASP A 454 10.40 30.14 23.18
N HIS A 455 9.53 29.15 22.97
CA HIS A 455 8.20 29.39 22.39
C HIS A 455 7.30 30.17 23.37
N PRO A 456 6.59 31.23 22.94
CA PRO A 456 5.80 32.08 23.83
C PRO A 456 4.68 31.33 24.58
N LEU A 457 4.14 30.27 23.97
CA LEU A 457 3.07 29.44 24.54
C LEU A 457 3.58 28.24 25.36
N LYS A 458 4.88 28.16 25.66
CA LYS A 458 5.50 26.99 26.30
C LYS A 458 4.87 26.66 27.66
N GLU A 459 4.46 27.66 28.44
CA GLU A 459 3.86 27.47 29.76
C GLU A 459 2.34 27.26 29.74
N GLY A 460 1.73 27.29 28.56
CA GLY A 460 0.30 27.15 28.38
C GLY A 460 -0.49 28.39 28.84
N GLU A 461 -1.76 28.41 28.48
CA GLU A 461 -2.65 29.55 28.64
C GLU A 461 -3.81 29.17 29.56
N LEU A 462 -4.35 30.16 30.28
CA LEU A 462 -5.56 29.97 31.07
C LEU A 462 -6.78 30.18 30.19
N ILE A 463 -7.66 29.20 30.16
CA ILE A 463 -8.92 29.22 29.42
C ILE A 463 -10.09 29.09 30.38
N SER A 464 -11.26 29.57 29.96
CA SER A 464 -12.50 29.39 30.73
C SER A 464 -12.85 27.91 30.80
N PHE A 465 -13.17 27.42 32.00
CA PHE A 465 -13.64 26.05 32.19
C PHE A 465 -14.97 25.82 31.48
N GLU A 466 -15.80 26.85 31.32
CA GLU A 466 -17.08 26.76 30.61
C GLU A 466 -16.90 26.45 29.12
N ASN A 467 -15.84 26.96 28.49
CA ASN A 467 -15.58 26.78 27.05
C ASN A 467 -14.55 25.68 26.76
N LEU A 468 -14.21 24.87 27.76
CA LEU A 468 -13.12 23.89 27.72
C LEU A 468 -13.17 23.00 26.47
N THR A 469 -14.34 22.45 26.17
CA THR A 469 -14.53 21.50 25.06
C THR A 469 -14.28 22.17 23.71
N GLU A 470 -14.86 23.35 23.49
CA GLU A 470 -14.78 24.10 22.23
C GLU A 470 -13.34 24.55 21.96
N GLU A 471 -12.67 25.07 22.99
CA GLU A 471 -11.28 25.52 22.90
C GLU A 471 -10.34 24.37 22.53
N VAL A 472 -10.53 23.20 23.16
CA VAL A 472 -9.76 21.99 22.84
C VAL A 472 -10.02 21.54 21.40
N GLN A 473 -11.29 21.52 20.94
CA GLN A 473 -11.63 21.14 19.57
C GLN A 473 -11.02 22.09 18.53
N GLN A 474 -11.06 23.40 18.77
CA GLN A 474 -10.46 24.41 17.90
C GLN A 474 -8.95 24.20 17.77
N ARG A 475 -8.25 24.02 18.90
CA ARG A 475 -6.79 23.77 18.89
C ARG A 475 -6.40 22.46 18.22
N LEU A 476 -7.17 21.39 18.44
CA LEU A 476 -6.95 20.11 17.75
C LEU A 476 -7.15 20.23 16.24
N THR A 477 -8.16 20.99 15.81
CA THR A 477 -8.44 21.24 14.39
C THR A 477 -7.33 22.06 13.75
N GLY A 478 -6.90 23.14 14.40
CA GLY A 478 -5.79 23.97 13.92
C GLY A 478 -4.48 23.18 13.79
N LYS A 479 -4.17 22.33 14.77
CA LYS A 479 -2.96 21.48 14.72
C LYS A 479 -3.00 20.49 13.55
N LYS A 480 -4.14 19.81 13.33
CA LYS A 480 -4.31 18.89 12.19
C LYS A 480 -4.14 19.58 10.84
N GLN A 481 -4.64 20.82 10.68
CA GLN A 481 -4.47 21.59 9.46
C GLN A 481 -2.99 21.92 9.22
N LEU A 482 -2.28 22.35 10.27
CA LEU A 482 -0.84 22.65 10.19
C LEU A 482 -0.01 21.42 9.80
N ASP A 483 -0.33 20.26 10.39
CA ASP A 483 0.32 18.99 10.09
C ASP A 483 0.07 18.58 8.62
N SER A 484 -1.16 18.74 8.13
CA SER A 484 -1.52 18.47 6.73
C SER A 484 -0.75 19.36 5.74
N ILE A 485 -0.65 20.67 6.02
CA ILE A 485 0.09 21.62 5.18
C ILE A 485 1.58 21.27 5.18
N THR A 486 2.13 20.93 6.35
CA THR A 486 3.54 20.54 6.48
C THR A 486 3.84 19.26 5.72
N GLN A 487 2.93 18.29 5.74
CA GLN A 487 3.05 17.03 5.01
C GLN A 487 3.00 17.26 3.48
N GLN A 488 2.14 18.16 3.01
CA GLN A 488 2.09 18.56 1.59
C GLN A 488 3.36 19.32 1.16
N ALA A 489 3.86 20.24 1.97
CA ALA A 489 5.09 20.99 1.70
C ALA A 489 6.37 20.12 1.76
N GLY A 490 6.39 19.10 2.64
CA GLY A 490 7.45 18.10 2.69
C GLY A 490 7.53 17.23 1.44
N GLY A 491 6.39 16.96 0.79
CA GLY A 491 6.31 16.29 -0.50
C GLY A 491 6.90 17.09 -1.67
N LEU A 492 6.99 18.42 -1.56
CA LEU A 492 7.59 19.28 -2.59
C LEU A 492 9.12 19.41 -2.48
N ARG A 493 9.77 18.99 -1.37
CA ARG A 493 11.22 19.16 -1.19
C ARG A 493 12.11 18.12 -1.90
N VAL A 494 11.54 17.25 -2.73
CA VAL A 494 12.32 16.31 -3.56
C VAL A 494 12.05 16.54 -5.04
N VAL A 495 12.35 17.74 -5.53
CA VAL A 495 12.56 17.97 -6.96
C VAL A 495 13.72 18.95 -7.12
N HIS A 496 14.80 18.44 -7.71
CA HIS A 496 16.06 19.11 -8.10
C HIS A 496 17.08 19.39 -7.00
N GLY A 497 18.15 18.60 -7.03
CA GLY A 497 19.43 19.02 -6.48
C GLY A 497 19.94 20.23 -7.26
N ILE A 498 20.02 21.37 -6.58
CA ILE A 498 20.85 22.49 -7.00
C ILE A 498 22.04 22.50 -6.05
N LYS A 499 23.21 22.14 -6.59
CA LYS A 499 24.50 22.48 -6.00
C LYS A 499 24.62 24.01 -5.99
N ASP A 500 25.25 24.51 -4.94
CA ASP A 500 25.71 25.89 -4.74
C ASP A 500 24.67 26.88 -4.18
N VAL A 501 24.63 26.95 -2.84
CA VAL A 501 24.20 28.15 -2.11
C VAL A 501 25.44 28.75 -1.44
N LYS A 502 26.21 29.50 -2.23
CA LYS A 502 27.20 30.48 -1.77
C LYS A 502 27.15 31.69 -2.71
N ALA A 503 26.06 32.44 -2.62
CA ALA A 503 25.97 33.84 -3.02
C ALA A 503 24.54 34.28 -2.70
N LEU A 504 24.32 34.86 -1.52
CA LEU A 504 23.22 35.77 -1.18
C LEU A 504 23.47 36.27 0.27
N GLU A 505 24.69 36.78 0.49
CA GLU A 505 25.02 37.63 1.63
C GLU A 505 25.80 38.83 1.08
N ALA A 506 25.08 39.75 0.45
CA ALA A 506 25.48 41.14 0.29
C ALA A 506 24.32 41.88 -0.37
N GLU A 507 23.67 42.74 0.41
CA GLU A 507 23.00 44.00 0.03
C GLU A 507 21.76 44.22 0.90
N SER A 508 22.01 44.60 2.15
CA SER A 508 21.08 45.38 2.95
C SER A 508 21.50 46.85 2.90
N GLY A 509 20.80 47.64 2.09
CA GLY A 509 20.82 49.11 2.12
C GLY A 509 19.40 49.63 2.36
N PRO A 510 19.17 50.59 3.29
CA PRO A 510 17.83 50.95 3.72
C PRO A 510 17.26 52.16 2.95
N ALA A 511 15.93 52.25 3.01
CA ALA A 511 15.05 53.42 2.86
C ALA A 511 14.52 53.76 1.45
N ALA A 512 13.19 53.72 1.31
CA ALA A 512 12.36 54.92 1.15
C ALA A 512 10.86 54.56 1.21
N MET A 513 10.12 55.33 2.02
CA MET A 513 8.65 55.40 1.98
C MET A 513 8.21 56.08 0.68
N ALA A 514 7.19 55.55 0.00
CA ALA A 514 6.30 56.33 -0.85
C ALA A 514 4.94 55.63 -1.02
N GLN A 515 3.89 56.43 -0.94
CA GLN A 515 2.47 56.11 -0.99
C GLN A 515 1.96 55.85 -2.43
N ALA A 516 0.66 55.47 -2.48
CA ALA A 516 -0.30 55.56 -3.58
C ALA A 516 -0.32 54.36 -4.54
N THR A 517 -1.44 53.86 -5.08
CA THR A 517 -2.90 53.97 -4.90
C THR A 517 -3.48 53.00 -5.97
N ASP A 518 -4.63 52.41 -5.69
CA ASP A 518 -5.67 51.92 -6.61
C ASP A 518 -5.37 51.00 -7.80
N GLY A 519 -6.20 49.96 -7.93
CA GLY A 519 -6.32 49.17 -9.15
C GLY A 519 -7.03 47.84 -8.98
N ALA A 520 -8.23 47.82 -8.40
CA ALA A 520 -9.11 46.65 -8.39
C ALA A 520 -9.83 46.52 -9.75
N ALA A 521 -9.83 45.32 -10.33
CA ALA A 521 -10.81 44.89 -11.33
C ALA A 521 -11.10 43.38 -11.19
N PRO A 522 -12.34 42.92 -11.48
CA PRO A 522 -12.94 41.78 -10.80
C PRO A 522 -13.05 40.50 -11.65
N ALA A 523 -13.31 39.39 -10.97
CA ALA A 523 -13.56 38.07 -11.53
C ALA A 523 -14.89 37.96 -12.32
N PRO A 524 -14.97 37.11 -13.36
CA PRO A 524 -16.18 36.99 -14.18
C PRO A 524 -17.26 36.11 -13.51
N ALA A 525 -18.50 36.54 -13.71
CA ALA A 525 -19.73 35.92 -13.22
C ALA A 525 -20.18 34.73 -14.08
N VAL A 526 -20.82 33.76 -13.42
CA VAL A 526 -21.48 32.58 -14.00
C VAL A 526 -22.98 32.90 -14.12
N GLU A 527 -23.55 32.77 -15.31
CA GLU A 527 -25.01 32.87 -15.54
C GLU A 527 -25.72 31.52 -15.32
N PRO A 528 -26.96 31.51 -14.78
CA PRO A 528 -27.76 30.31 -14.60
C PRO A 528 -28.71 30.06 -15.79
N VAL A 529 -28.79 28.81 -16.26
CA VAL A 529 -29.77 28.37 -17.26
C VAL A 529 -31.06 27.93 -16.59
N LEU A 530 -32.16 28.46 -17.14
CA LEU A 530 -33.56 28.33 -16.76
C LEU A 530 -34.09 26.89 -16.69
N ALA A 531 -34.95 26.68 -15.70
CA ALA A 531 -35.92 25.59 -15.62
C ALA A 531 -37.19 25.93 -16.42
N ALA A 532 -37.70 24.97 -17.20
CA ALA A 532 -39.06 24.99 -17.73
C ALA A 532 -39.65 23.57 -17.81
N GLN A 533 -40.66 23.36 -16.96
CA GLN A 533 -41.91 22.61 -17.17
C GLN A 533 -41.91 21.33 -18.03
N VAL A 534 -42.18 20.20 -17.39
CA VAL A 534 -43.22 19.25 -17.84
C VAL A 534 -43.95 18.72 -16.61
N ALA A 535 -45.24 19.00 -16.53
CA ALA A 535 -46.18 18.36 -15.61
C ALA A 535 -47.22 17.65 -16.48
N GLU A 536 -47.30 16.31 -16.43
CA GLU A 536 -48.55 15.58 -16.63
C GLU A 536 -48.44 14.09 -16.30
N SER A 537 -49.54 13.59 -15.71
CA SER A 537 -49.97 12.19 -15.54
C SER A 537 -49.42 11.35 -14.38
N LEU A 538 -50.09 11.47 -13.24
CA LEU A 538 -50.33 10.38 -12.29
C LEU A 538 -51.74 9.84 -12.52
N ALA A 539 -51.88 8.54 -12.77
CA ALA A 539 -53.10 7.77 -12.56
C ALA A 539 -52.74 6.38 -12.01
N PRO A 540 -53.50 5.83 -11.04
CA PRO A 540 -53.13 4.64 -10.29
C PRO A 540 -53.68 3.35 -10.93
N ALA A 541 -52.93 2.26 -10.84
CA ALA A 541 -53.42 0.93 -11.12
C ALA A 541 -53.91 0.28 -9.81
N ALA A 542 -55.18 -0.12 -9.80
CA ALA A 542 -55.78 -1.01 -8.81
C ALA A 542 -56.31 -2.26 -9.52
N GLU A 543 -56.08 -3.42 -8.90
CA GLU A 543 -56.78 -4.72 -9.00
C GLU A 543 -57.12 -5.30 -10.39
N LYS A 544 -56.38 -6.33 -10.79
CA LYS A 544 -56.83 -7.74 -10.79
C LYS A 544 -55.72 -8.71 -11.15
#